data_AF-A0A1G9NVH9-F1
#
_entry.id   AF-A0A1G9NVH9-F1
#
_cell.length_a   1.000
_cell.length_b   1.000
_cell.length_c   1.000
_cell.angle_alpha   90.00
_cell.angle_beta   90.00
_cell.angle_gamma   90.00
#
_symmetry.space_group_name_H-M   'P 1'
#
loop_
_entity.id
_entity.type
_entity.pdbx_description
1 polymer ?
#
loop_
_entity_poly.entity_id
_entity_poly.type
_entity_poly.pdbx_seq_one_letter_code
_entity_poly.pdbx_strand_id
1 'polypeptide(L)'
;MKLLQFLKKIDTFSSSMSRDQLERLLHEIARTAPEKEREKLLSLFTAFAVEDTDSSRGGTDEGGDGHSFNHSFDDDKKNERLEKEIDSLMETLEELEEGERSLVSDYNYEYDDWYNSDVDEFTFADPEGILDDIGKAMELVHVCMDRELYRQGFELADLLSCVTVSVEGAYLDYDDGCMDLETLNNHDLLKDDVYQLFLREAIYLCYLVSAPWERAEEILRLIGNLHYQFFKLEEIMQMGNGDLPDFNAFLQDWIRVLSAGPGGQYERMLQDALSMIQDEKSALEVAKQSIQTHPALLEKLMMENLDTGEPDLRMSMLKAGQSALEQLPSNIIIRSRIALLTASYAVRLDNTEESERCLLEAFRSQTTTLNYLRLRFLTKDWEKYRAKALEIFEEMIRGIPDRKGSGFYSYHSGPDNVLGGNDCCCILYFQEEFEKMRETGMTTENVLGWSSTFMKKGIALMLLLLHQGEDYGKGMLAMLSRAREACGFDIREYYRGTAVEAPEAYLKDEISFAEEADDDEVSADEKAVFSDLLKTWKKEVHLSGNDAALWMERIDHWIEWRVEGIMNANKRNYYGECASFIAAFGEVQESRGVPKAKALIMERYRAAYSRRRAFRDELCLYGMKKQAH
;
A
#
# COMPACT_ATOMS: atom_id res chain seq x y z
N MET A 1 20.32 27.10 -11.35
CA MET A 1 21.04 28.18 -10.63
C MET A 1 20.05 29.31 -10.47
N LYS A 2 19.72 29.72 -9.23
CA LYS A 2 18.70 30.76 -8.98
C LYS A 2 19.11 32.10 -9.59
N LEU A 3 18.14 32.92 -9.96
CA LEU A 3 18.37 34.16 -10.70
C LEU A 3 19.40 35.06 -10.01
N LEU A 4 19.30 35.26 -8.70
CA LEU A 4 20.23 36.12 -7.95
C LEU A 4 21.68 35.61 -7.97
N GLN A 5 21.90 34.29 -7.97
CA GLN A 5 23.23 33.69 -8.08
C GLN A 5 23.78 33.76 -9.49
N PHE A 6 22.91 33.57 -10.49
CA PHE A 6 23.26 33.79 -11.89
C PHE A 6 23.72 35.23 -12.09
N LEU A 7 22.93 36.21 -11.61
CA LEU A 7 23.26 37.64 -11.68
C LEU A 7 24.57 37.95 -10.95
N LYS A 8 24.74 37.53 -9.69
CA LYS A 8 26.00 37.74 -8.93
C LYS A 8 27.22 37.15 -9.64
N LYS A 9 27.11 35.96 -10.25
CA LYS A 9 28.20 35.36 -11.03
C LYS A 9 28.46 36.13 -12.32
N ILE A 10 27.41 36.49 -13.06
CA ILE A 10 27.53 37.29 -14.27
C ILE A 10 28.18 38.64 -13.97
N ASP A 11 27.80 39.30 -12.88
CA ASP A 11 28.39 40.57 -12.43
C ASP A 11 29.86 40.42 -12.03
N THR A 12 30.20 39.33 -11.34
CA THR A 12 31.59 39.02 -10.99
C THR A 12 32.44 38.77 -12.25
N PHE A 13 31.90 38.01 -13.21
CA PHE A 13 32.58 37.75 -14.48
C PHE A 13 32.69 39.01 -15.33
N SER A 14 31.62 39.78 -15.48
CA SER A 14 31.57 40.97 -16.31
C SER A 14 32.49 42.08 -15.77
N SER A 15 32.58 42.23 -14.45
CA SER A 15 33.51 43.15 -13.78
C SER A 15 34.99 42.81 -14.03
N SER A 16 35.30 41.54 -14.34
CA SER A 16 36.66 41.08 -14.62
C SER A 16 37.03 41.10 -16.12
N MET A 17 36.05 41.33 -17.00
CA MET A 17 36.24 41.29 -18.46
C MET A 17 36.65 42.67 -19.02
N SER A 18 37.53 42.66 -20.02
CA SER A 18 37.82 43.86 -20.80
C SER A 18 36.68 44.21 -21.78
N ARG A 19 36.66 45.46 -22.26
CA ARG A 19 35.66 45.93 -23.24
C ARG A 19 35.59 45.04 -24.48
N ASP A 20 36.74 44.61 -25.00
CA ASP A 20 36.83 43.69 -26.15
C ASP A 20 36.26 42.30 -25.84
N GLN A 21 36.40 41.83 -24.60
CA GLN A 21 35.84 40.53 -24.17
C GLN A 21 34.32 40.59 -24.04
N LEU A 22 33.79 41.68 -23.49
CA LEU A 22 32.35 41.92 -23.41
C LEU A 22 31.72 42.05 -24.80
N GLU A 23 32.37 42.77 -25.72
CA GLU A 23 31.91 42.90 -27.11
C GLU A 23 31.87 41.54 -27.83
N ARG A 24 32.89 40.70 -27.64
CA ARG A 24 32.90 39.33 -28.18
C ARG A 24 31.81 38.45 -27.58
N LEU A 25 31.58 38.54 -26.27
CA LEU A 25 30.51 37.80 -25.59
C LEU A 25 29.14 38.20 -26.15
N LEU A 26 28.89 39.50 -26.32
CA LEU A 26 27.66 40.02 -26.91
C LEU A 26 27.46 39.53 -28.35
N HIS A 27 28.53 39.50 -29.16
CA HIS A 27 28.47 38.96 -30.52
C HIS A 27 28.17 37.45 -30.54
N GLU A 28 28.72 36.67 -29.60
CA GLU A 28 28.43 35.24 -29.50
C GLU A 28 26.99 34.97 -29.02
N ILE A 29 26.49 35.74 -28.04
CA ILE A 29 25.09 35.68 -27.61
C ILE A 29 24.16 35.99 -28.80
N ALA A 30 24.45 37.04 -29.57
CA ALA A 30 23.65 37.39 -30.74
C ALA A 30 23.70 36.32 -31.86
N ARG A 31 24.84 35.65 -32.06
CA ARG A 31 24.98 34.58 -33.07
C ARG A 31 24.25 33.30 -32.67
N THR A 32 24.17 33.01 -31.37
CA THR A 32 23.60 31.76 -30.85
C THR A 32 22.15 31.90 -30.39
N ALA A 33 21.58 33.10 -30.45
CA ALA A 33 20.20 33.40 -30.04
C ALA A 33 19.13 32.63 -30.87
N PRO A 34 18.27 31.83 -30.20
CA PRO A 34 17.11 31.18 -30.82
C PRO A 34 16.14 32.21 -31.41
N GLU A 35 15.43 31.85 -32.49
CA GLU A 35 14.57 32.78 -33.24
C GLU A 35 13.53 33.50 -32.35
N LYS A 36 12.94 32.79 -31.38
CA LYS A 36 11.96 33.31 -30.42
C LYS A 36 12.49 34.39 -29.45
N GLU A 37 13.81 34.53 -29.30
CA GLU A 37 14.43 35.46 -28.33
C GLU A 37 15.10 36.67 -29.01
N ARG A 38 15.17 36.69 -30.35
CA ARG A 38 15.90 37.72 -31.10
C ARG A 38 15.28 39.11 -30.97
N GLU A 39 13.96 39.23 -30.95
CA GLU A 39 13.28 40.52 -30.75
C GLU A 39 13.54 41.10 -29.36
N LYS A 40 13.54 40.25 -28.32
CA LYS A 40 13.88 40.64 -26.94
C LYS A 40 15.35 41.08 -26.82
N LEU A 41 16.26 40.40 -27.54
CA LEU A 41 17.67 40.80 -27.56
C LEU A 41 17.85 42.17 -28.24
N LEU A 42 17.19 42.39 -29.38
CA LEU A 42 17.22 43.67 -30.10
C LEU A 42 16.65 44.82 -29.26
N SER A 43 15.53 44.59 -28.55
CA SER A 43 14.93 45.63 -27.69
C SER A 43 15.85 46.05 -26.55
N LEU A 44 16.60 45.11 -25.96
CA LEU A 44 17.63 45.39 -24.96
C LEU A 44 18.75 46.27 -25.54
N PHE A 45 19.29 45.95 -26.72
CA PHE A 45 20.31 46.80 -27.36
C PHE A 45 19.82 48.22 -27.62
N THR A 46 18.57 48.39 -28.05
CA THR A 46 17.99 49.71 -28.27
C THR A 46 17.77 50.48 -26.97
N ALA A 47 17.39 49.81 -25.88
CA ALA A 47 17.17 50.47 -24.58
C ALA A 47 18.48 51.08 -24.04
N PHE A 48 19.59 50.33 -24.11
CA PHE A 48 20.89 50.80 -23.62
C PHE A 48 21.59 51.77 -24.59
N ALA A 49 21.25 51.78 -25.89
CA ALA A 49 21.82 52.72 -26.85
C ALA A 49 21.23 54.14 -26.77
N VAL A 50 20.06 54.31 -26.15
CA VAL A 50 19.36 55.61 -26.08
C VAL A 50 19.87 56.46 -24.91
N GLU A 51 20.33 55.84 -23.81
CA GLU A 51 20.80 56.57 -22.61
C GLU A 51 22.07 57.41 -22.83
N ASP A 52 22.87 57.12 -23.87
CA ASP A 52 24.13 57.84 -24.16
C ASP A 52 23.98 59.11 -25.03
N THR A 53 22.78 59.45 -25.50
CA THR A 53 22.59 60.59 -26.42
C THR A 53 22.20 61.93 -25.77
N ASP A 54 21.84 61.95 -24.49
CA ASP A 54 21.39 63.18 -23.80
C ASP A 54 22.44 63.85 -22.87
N SER A 55 23.67 63.33 -22.82
CA SER A 55 24.77 63.86 -21.99
C SER A 55 25.81 64.68 -22.78
N SER A 56 25.36 65.54 -23.70
CA SER A 56 26.22 66.52 -24.36
C SER A 56 25.87 67.97 -24.00
N ARG A 57 26.14 68.35 -22.74
CA ARG A 57 26.37 69.76 -22.34
C ARG A 57 27.38 69.87 -21.18
N GLY A 58 28.65 69.95 -21.57
CA GLY A 58 29.68 70.87 -21.04
C GLY A 58 30.08 70.78 -19.56
N GLY A 59 31.34 70.39 -19.31
CA GLY A 59 32.05 70.74 -18.09
C GLY A 59 33.23 69.82 -17.79
N THR A 60 34.43 70.29 -18.11
CA THR A 60 35.73 69.74 -17.70
C THR A 60 35.85 69.62 -16.17
N ASP A 61 36.22 68.47 -15.63
CA ASP A 61 37.49 68.30 -14.92
C ASP A 61 37.69 66.86 -14.42
N GLU A 62 38.97 66.51 -14.34
CA GLU A 62 39.56 65.22 -14.02
C GLU A 62 39.27 64.76 -12.58
N GLY A 63 39.13 63.44 -12.41
CA GLY A 63 39.16 62.80 -11.09
C GLY A 63 38.53 61.43 -11.14
N GLY A 64 39.37 60.39 -11.22
CA GLY A 64 38.90 59.01 -11.16
C GLY A 64 38.25 58.71 -9.82
N ASP A 65 37.07 58.11 -9.87
CA ASP A 65 36.60 57.15 -8.89
C ASP A 65 35.63 56.20 -9.59
N GLY A 66 35.77 54.91 -9.29
CA GLY A 66 35.00 53.85 -9.92
C GLY A 66 33.50 54.10 -9.76
N HIS A 67 32.79 54.17 -10.89
CA HIS A 67 31.34 54.05 -10.91
C HIS A 67 30.95 52.67 -10.37
N SER A 68 30.72 52.59 -9.06
CA SER A 68 29.88 51.56 -8.47
C SER A 68 28.50 51.72 -9.10
N PHE A 69 28.18 50.86 -10.06
CA PHE A 69 26.83 50.75 -10.61
C PHE A 69 25.83 50.54 -9.46
N ASN A 70 24.85 51.43 -9.37
CA ASN A 70 23.77 51.45 -8.38
C ASN A 70 22.81 50.25 -8.55
N HIS A 71 23.28 49.02 -8.31
CA HIS A 71 22.41 47.84 -8.39
C HIS A 71 21.46 47.72 -7.19
N SER A 72 21.88 48.14 -5.98
CA SER A 72 21.05 47.98 -4.77
C SER A 72 19.81 48.88 -4.77
N PHE A 73 19.91 50.12 -5.28
CA PHE A 73 18.81 51.10 -5.23
C PHE A 73 17.65 50.76 -6.18
N ASP A 74 17.92 50.01 -7.26
CA ASP A 74 16.90 49.59 -8.23
C ASP A 74 16.24 48.26 -7.82
N ASP A 75 16.95 47.40 -7.10
CA ASP A 75 16.39 46.19 -6.49
C ASP A 75 15.49 46.53 -5.29
N ASP A 76 15.86 47.51 -4.46
CA ASP A 76 15.04 47.98 -3.33
C ASP A 76 13.68 48.52 -3.82
N LYS A 77 13.66 49.32 -4.91
CA LYS A 77 12.41 49.82 -5.51
C LYS A 77 11.58 48.73 -6.20
N LYS A 78 12.21 47.69 -6.74
CA LYS A 78 11.48 46.55 -7.32
C LYS A 78 10.87 45.69 -6.21
N ASN A 79 11.56 45.54 -5.08
CA ASN A 79 11.04 44.83 -3.92
C ASN A 79 9.87 45.61 -3.27
N GLU A 80 9.96 46.94 -3.14
CA GLU A 80 8.82 47.78 -2.69
C GLU A 80 7.59 47.67 -3.61
N ARG A 81 7.78 47.41 -4.92
CA ARG A 81 6.66 47.19 -5.85
C ARG A 81 6.06 45.80 -5.68
N LEU A 82 6.89 44.78 -5.49
CA LEU A 82 6.46 43.41 -5.23
C LEU A 82 5.70 43.31 -3.90
N GLU A 83 6.17 43.98 -2.85
CA GLU A 83 5.45 44.02 -1.57
C GLU A 83 4.04 44.57 -1.73
N LYS A 84 3.86 45.65 -2.50
CA LYS A 84 2.53 46.19 -2.80
C LYS A 84 1.67 45.26 -3.65
N GLU A 85 2.28 44.51 -4.56
CA GLU A 85 1.60 43.52 -5.38
C GLU A 85 1.13 42.34 -4.53
N ILE A 86 1.96 41.88 -3.59
CA ILE A 86 1.62 40.86 -2.60
C ILE A 86 0.48 41.35 -1.71
N ASP A 87 0.59 42.55 -1.12
CA ASP A 87 -0.46 43.12 -0.25
C ASP A 87 -1.81 43.20 -0.98
N SER A 88 -1.82 43.71 -2.22
CA SER A 88 -3.04 43.80 -3.04
C SER A 88 -3.65 42.44 -3.36
N LEU A 89 -2.81 41.42 -3.54
CA LEU A 89 -3.26 40.08 -3.90
C LEU A 89 -3.71 39.31 -2.66
N MET A 90 -3.10 39.55 -1.50
CA MET A 90 -3.60 39.07 -0.21
C MET A 90 -5.01 39.61 0.08
N GLU A 91 -5.25 40.91 -0.11
CA GLU A 91 -6.61 41.48 0.01
C GLU A 91 -7.60 40.78 -0.94
N THR A 92 -7.18 40.48 -2.18
CA THR A 92 -8.02 39.77 -3.15
C THR A 92 -8.33 38.33 -2.72
N LEU A 93 -7.38 37.63 -2.09
CA LEU A 93 -7.58 36.27 -1.60
C LEU A 93 -8.48 36.24 -0.36
N GLU A 94 -8.43 37.26 0.50
CA GLU A 94 -9.35 37.41 1.64
C GLU A 94 -10.80 37.59 1.15
N GLU A 95 -11.04 38.35 0.07
CA GLU A 95 -12.36 38.47 -0.55
C GLU A 95 -12.92 37.11 -1.05
N LEU A 96 -12.05 36.18 -1.46
CA LEU A 96 -12.47 34.82 -1.87
C LEU A 96 -12.99 34.01 -0.68
N GLU A 97 -12.33 34.10 0.48
CA GLU A 97 -12.75 33.39 1.70
C GLU A 97 -14.09 33.91 2.25
N GLU A 98 -14.40 35.19 2.02
CA GLU A 98 -15.70 35.78 2.37
C GLU A 98 -16.84 35.36 1.41
N GLY A 99 -16.52 34.61 0.35
CA GLY A 99 -17.48 34.13 -0.64
C GLY A 99 -18.01 35.24 -1.55
N GLU A 100 -17.29 36.35 -1.69
CA GLU A 100 -17.71 37.49 -2.51
C GLU A 100 -17.56 37.21 -4.02
N ARG A 101 -16.73 36.22 -4.38
CA ARG A 101 -16.52 35.74 -5.74
C ARG A 101 -16.72 34.23 -5.84
N SER A 102 -17.27 33.75 -6.95
CA SER A 102 -17.58 32.33 -7.15
C SER A 102 -17.27 31.82 -8.57
N LEU A 103 -16.90 30.53 -8.64
CA LEU A 103 -16.91 29.78 -9.90
C LEU A 103 -18.34 29.38 -10.25
N VAL A 104 -18.61 29.18 -11.53
CA VAL A 104 -19.92 28.69 -12.00
C VAL A 104 -19.75 27.30 -12.57
N SER A 105 -20.59 26.37 -12.13
CA SER A 105 -20.58 24.97 -12.54
C SER A 105 -21.86 24.56 -13.25
N ASP A 106 -21.73 23.69 -14.24
CA ASP A 106 -22.84 23.06 -14.98
C ASP A 106 -22.60 21.55 -15.11
N TYR A 107 -23.68 20.77 -15.20
CA TYR A 107 -23.59 19.34 -15.46
C TYR A 107 -23.02 19.06 -16.84
N ASN A 108 -22.02 18.19 -16.90
CA ASN A 108 -21.56 17.64 -18.15
C ASN A 108 -22.49 16.52 -18.62
N TYR A 109 -23.38 16.82 -19.56
CA TYR A 109 -24.31 15.83 -20.10
C TYR A 109 -23.65 14.70 -20.92
N GLU A 110 -22.33 14.78 -21.18
CA GLU A 110 -21.56 13.69 -21.80
C GLU A 110 -21.08 12.64 -20.78
N TYR A 111 -21.13 12.96 -19.49
CA TYR A 111 -20.81 12.04 -18.40
C TYR A 111 -21.88 10.97 -18.21
N ASP A 112 -21.45 9.71 -18.08
CA ASP A 112 -22.32 8.59 -17.75
C ASP A 112 -21.51 7.49 -17.03
N ASP A 113 -21.88 7.17 -15.78
CA ASP A 113 -21.22 6.16 -14.93
C ASP A 113 -21.03 4.78 -15.59
N TRP A 114 -21.84 4.44 -16.59
CA TRP A 114 -21.87 3.13 -17.24
C TRP A 114 -21.19 3.14 -18.61
N TYR A 115 -21.27 4.25 -19.33
CA TYR A 115 -20.86 4.33 -20.74
C TYR A 115 -19.72 5.30 -21.01
N ASN A 116 -19.51 6.30 -20.16
CA ASN A 116 -18.49 7.33 -20.36
C ASN A 116 -18.09 8.00 -19.02
N SER A 117 -17.41 7.25 -18.16
CA SER A 117 -16.85 7.74 -16.90
C SER A 117 -15.52 8.46 -17.05
N ASP A 118 -15.00 8.57 -18.29
CA ASP A 118 -13.69 9.15 -18.59
C ASP A 118 -13.73 10.67 -18.78
N VAL A 119 -14.92 11.27 -18.83
CA VAL A 119 -15.13 12.72 -18.87
C VAL A 119 -15.55 13.23 -17.50
N ASP A 120 -15.25 14.48 -17.17
CA ASP A 120 -15.67 15.04 -15.88
C ASP A 120 -17.19 15.17 -15.78
N GLU A 121 -17.75 14.89 -14.61
CA GLU A 121 -19.18 15.04 -14.32
C GLU A 121 -19.66 16.49 -14.40
N PHE A 122 -18.76 17.44 -14.11
CA PHE A 122 -19.02 18.86 -14.06
C PHE A 122 -18.10 19.64 -14.99
N THR A 123 -18.61 20.71 -15.58
CA THR A 123 -17.81 21.73 -16.25
C THR A 123 -17.81 23.02 -15.46
N PHE A 124 -16.66 23.70 -15.39
CA PHE A 124 -16.50 24.92 -14.61
C PHE A 124 -16.16 26.12 -15.50
N ALA A 125 -16.69 27.29 -15.12
CA ALA A 125 -16.39 28.58 -15.72
C ALA A 125 -15.95 29.56 -14.63
N ASP A 126 -14.95 30.38 -14.94
CA ASP A 126 -14.40 31.40 -14.06
C ASP A 126 -14.74 32.81 -14.60
N PRO A 127 -15.96 33.32 -14.36
CA PRO A 127 -16.38 34.63 -14.86
C PRO A 127 -15.66 35.79 -14.16
N GLU A 128 -15.15 35.55 -12.95
CA GLU A 128 -14.59 36.58 -12.09
C GLU A 128 -13.06 36.58 -12.08
N GLY A 129 -12.39 35.61 -12.71
CA GLY A 129 -10.94 35.54 -12.84
C GLY A 129 -10.22 35.02 -11.60
N ILE A 130 -10.90 34.20 -10.80
CA ILE A 130 -10.42 33.65 -9.52
C ILE A 130 -9.20 32.74 -9.76
N LEU A 131 -9.26 31.87 -10.77
CA LEU A 131 -8.19 30.92 -11.08
C LEU A 131 -6.92 31.64 -11.53
N ASP A 132 -7.06 32.74 -12.27
CA ASP A 132 -5.95 33.59 -12.68
C ASP A 132 -5.29 34.28 -11.48
N ASP A 133 -6.08 34.73 -10.49
CA ASP A 133 -5.56 35.38 -9.29
C ASP A 133 -4.84 34.37 -8.37
N ILE A 134 -5.39 33.18 -8.19
CA ILE A 134 -4.73 32.06 -7.49
C ILE A 134 -3.43 31.69 -8.19
N GLY A 135 -3.45 31.54 -9.52
CA GLY A 135 -2.26 31.24 -10.32
C GLY A 135 -1.16 32.30 -10.18
N LYS A 136 -1.52 33.60 -10.23
CA LYS A 136 -0.58 34.70 -9.99
C LYS A 136 -0.02 34.67 -8.57
N ALA A 137 -0.84 34.36 -7.57
CA ALA A 137 -0.40 34.24 -6.18
C ALA A 137 0.71 33.18 -6.05
N MET A 138 0.50 32.00 -6.62
CA MET A 138 1.48 30.92 -6.64
C MET A 138 2.78 31.33 -7.37
N GLU A 139 2.67 32.01 -8.51
CA GLU A 139 3.83 32.56 -9.23
C GLU A 139 4.58 33.62 -8.40
N LEU A 140 3.87 34.46 -7.63
CA LEU A 140 4.50 35.45 -6.76
C LEU A 140 5.23 34.80 -5.58
N VAL A 141 4.72 33.69 -5.03
CA VAL A 141 5.45 32.89 -4.02
C VAL A 141 6.79 32.43 -4.59
N HIS A 142 6.79 31.93 -5.84
CA HIS A 142 8.02 31.57 -6.54
C HIS A 142 8.97 32.76 -6.73
N VAL A 143 8.45 33.92 -7.11
CA VAL A 143 9.26 35.16 -7.24
C VAL A 143 9.87 35.58 -5.90
N CYS A 144 9.11 35.47 -4.80
CA CYS A 144 9.61 35.77 -3.45
C CYS A 144 10.76 34.84 -3.08
N MET A 145 10.62 33.55 -3.36
CA MET A 145 11.66 32.54 -3.18
C MET A 145 12.94 32.87 -3.94
N ASP A 146 12.83 33.27 -5.21
CA ASP A 146 13.98 33.60 -6.07
C ASP A 146 14.70 34.88 -5.66
N ARG A 147 13.99 35.80 -4.98
CA ARG A 147 14.50 37.07 -4.48
C ARG A 147 14.88 37.07 -3.00
N GLU A 148 14.78 35.91 -2.34
CA GLU A 148 15.07 35.75 -0.91
C GLU A 148 14.13 36.58 0.01
N LEU A 149 12.93 36.93 -0.47
CA LEU A 149 11.86 37.59 0.29
C LEU A 149 11.02 36.56 1.06
N TYR A 150 11.69 35.79 1.92
CA TYR A 150 11.10 34.57 2.50
C TYR A 150 9.88 34.84 3.39
N ARG A 151 9.86 35.93 4.15
CA ARG A 151 8.74 36.25 5.05
C ARG A 151 7.47 36.57 4.26
N GLN A 152 7.56 37.48 3.31
CA GLN A 152 6.44 37.88 2.46
C GLN A 152 5.94 36.71 1.62
N GLY A 153 6.86 35.90 1.08
CA GLY A 153 6.50 34.67 0.36
C GLY A 153 5.76 33.67 1.25
N PHE A 154 6.18 33.50 2.51
CA PHE A 154 5.51 32.61 3.45
C PHE A 154 4.12 33.13 3.85
N GLU A 155 3.96 34.42 4.13
CA GLU A 155 2.68 35.04 4.47
C GLU A 155 1.64 34.83 3.35
N LEU A 156 2.05 35.02 2.09
CA LEU A 156 1.20 34.74 0.92
C LEU A 156 0.88 33.24 0.78
N ALA A 157 1.87 32.37 0.97
CA ALA A 157 1.67 30.92 0.88
C ALA A 157 0.77 30.37 2.00
N ASP A 158 0.87 30.93 3.20
CA ASP A 158 0.03 30.57 4.34
C ASP A 158 -1.43 30.94 4.10
N LEU A 159 -1.68 32.16 3.59
CA LEU A 159 -3.02 32.58 3.18
C LEU A 159 -3.58 31.66 2.09
N LEU A 160 -2.81 31.41 1.03
CA LEU A 160 -3.20 30.48 -0.05
C LEU A 160 -3.57 29.08 0.47
N SER A 161 -2.93 28.61 1.54
CA SER A 161 -3.24 27.30 2.10
C SER A 161 -4.64 27.19 2.70
N CYS A 162 -5.24 28.32 3.08
CA CYS A 162 -6.57 28.36 3.69
C CYS A 162 -7.67 28.75 2.68
N VAL A 163 -7.30 29.21 1.49
CA VAL A 163 -8.24 29.69 0.48
C VAL A 163 -9.23 28.58 0.11
N THR A 164 -10.51 28.92 0.25
CA THR A 164 -11.63 28.09 -0.16
C THR A 164 -12.44 28.88 -1.19
N VAL A 165 -12.61 28.32 -2.38
CA VAL A 165 -13.32 28.97 -3.50
C VAL A 165 -14.77 28.50 -3.52
N SER A 166 -15.71 29.44 -3.46
CA SER A 166 -17.14 29.14 -3.60
C SER A 166 -17.49 28.78 -5.05
N VAL A 167 -18.37 27.81 -5.23
CA VAL A 167 -18.84 27.31 -6.53
C VAL A 167 -20.36 27.32 -6.56
N GLU A 168 -20.92 28.10 -7.48
CA GLU A 168 -22.35 28.14 -7.77
C GLU A 168 -22.74 27.17 -8.88
N GLY A 169 -24.02 26.83 -8.97
CA GLY A 169 -24.57 25.99 -10.05
C GLY A 169 -24.67 24.52 -9.68
N ALA A 170 -24.44 23.63 -10.65
CA ALA A 170 -24.71 22.20 -10.51
C ALA A 170 -23.88 21.49 -9.42
N TYR A 171 -22.65 21.95 -9.17
CA TYR A 171 -21.75 21.38 -8.17
C TYR A 171 -22.24 21.60 -6.73
N LEU A 172 -22.97 22.70 -6.48
CA LEU A 172 -23.57 23.00 -5.18
C LEU A 172 -24.62 21.96 -4.73
N ASP A 173 -25.24 21.25 -5.68
CA ASP A 173 -26.19 20.18 -5.38
C ASP A 173 -25.48 18.85 -5.04
N TYR A 174 -24.18 18.74 -5.34
CA TYR A 174 -23.36 17.54 -5.14
C TYR A 174 -22.52 17.59 -3.86
N ASP A 175 -21.90 18.73 -3.58
CA ASP A 175 -21.05 18.95 -2.39
C ASP A 175 -21.42 20.25 -1.66
N ASP A 176 -20.63 20.67 -0.66
CA ASP A 176 -20.85 21.89 0.12
C ASP A 176 -20.73 23.21 -0.69
N GLY A 177 -20.42 23.12 -1.98
CA GLY A 177 -20.29 24.26 -2.88
C GLY A 177 -18.97 25.00 -2.72
N CYS A 178 -17.96 24.37 -2.14
CA CYS A 178 -16.65 24.95 -1.93
C CYS A 178 -15.55 24.04 -2.50
N MET A 179 -14.45 24.63 -2.94
CA MET A 179 -13.27 23.91 -3.42
C MET A 179 -12.01 24.50 -2.78
N ASP A 180 -11.19 23.63 -2.18
CA ASP A 180 -9.83 23.98 -1.80
C ASP A 180 -8.85 23.81 -2.99
N LEU A 181 -7.58 24.13 -2.78
CA LEU A 181 -6.58 24.04 -3.85
C LEU A 181 -6.37 22.61 -4.39
N GLU A 182 -6.48 21.58 -3.54
CA GLU A 182 -6.37 20.18 -3.97
C GLU A 182 -7.55 19.83 -4.89
N THR A 183 -8.77 20.20 -4.52
CA THR A 183 -9.98 19.96 -5.30
C THR A 183 -9.95 20.71 -6.63
N LEU A 184 -9.51 21.97 -6.64
CA LEU A 184 -9.31 22.73 -7.89
C LEU A 184 -8.28 22.03 -8.80
N ASN A 185 -7.19 21.50 -8.25
CA ASN A 185 -6.19 20.75 -9.03
C ASN A 185 -6.75 19.42 -9.55
N ASN A 186 -7.54 18.69 -8.75
CA ASN A 186 -8.15 17.41 -9.13
C ASN A 186 -9.18 17.56 -10.26
N HIS A 187 -9.77 18.75 -10.42
CA HIS A 187 -10.64 19.12 -11.55
C HIS A 187 -9.88 19.79 -12.71
N ASP A 188 -8.55 19.69 -12.76
CA ASP A 188 -7.70 20.29 -13.79
C ASP A 188 -7.89 21.82 -13.97
N LEU A 189 -8.33 22.53 -12.91
CA LEU A 189 -8.56 23.98 -12.94
C LEU A 189 -7.29 24.79 -12.64
N LEU A 190 -6.26 24.14 -12.10
CA LEU A 190 -4.95 24.71 -11.85
C LEU A 190 -3.91 24.13 -12.82
N LYS A 191 -2.85 24.89 -13.08
CA LYS A 191 -1.69 24.37 -13.80
C LYS A 191 -0.88 23.47 -12.86
N ASP A 192 -0.89 22.17 -13.09
CA ASP A 192 -0.25 21.19 -12.21
C ASP A 192 1.24 21.51 -11.95
N ASP A 193 2.01 21.93 -12.96
CA ASP A 193 3.42 22.27 -12.78
C ASP A 193 3.65 23.46 -11.82
N VAL A 194 2.78 24.47 -11.88
CA VAL A 194 2.78 25.62 -10.97
C VAL A 194 2.34 25.20 -9.57
N TYR A 195 1.27 24.42 -9.46
CA TYR A 195 0.75 23.93 -8.19
C TYR A 195 1.76 23.05 -7.44
N GLN A 196 2.36 22.06 -8.11
CA GLN A 196 3.39 21.18 -7.51
C GLN A 196 4.64 21.95 -7.09
N LEU A 197 5.02 23.00 -7.83
CA LEU A 197 6.11 23.89 -7.42
C LEU A 197 5.74 24.69 -6.16
N PHE A 198 4.56 25.30 -6.16
CA PHE A 198 4.03 26.05 -5.02
C PHE A 198 3.98 25.22 -3.75
N LEU A 199 3.46 23.99 -3.77
CA LEU A 199 3.40 23.12 -2.60
C LEU A 199 4.77 22.96 -1.93
N ARG A 200 5.80 22.68 -2.73
CA ARG A 200 7.17 22.52 -2.21
C ARG A 200 7.70 23.84 -1.65
N GLU A 201 7.48 24.94 -2.36
CA GLU A 201 7.97 26.28 -1.97
C GLU A 201 7.31 26.79 -0.71
N ALA A 202 6.00 26.56 -0.55
CA ALA A 202 5.25 26.87 0.67
C ALA A 202 5.86 26.18 1.90
N ILE A 203 6.13 24.87 1.82
CA ILE A 203 6.75 24.13 2.93
C ILE A 203 8.18 24.62 3.21
N TYR A 204 8.98 24.87 2.16
CA TYR A 204 10.35 25.36 2.34
C TYR A 204 10.40 26.77 2.95
N LEU A 205 9.49 27.66 2.53
CA LEU A 205 9.33 28.99 3.11
C LEU A 205 8.92 28.91 4.58
N CYS A 206 7.95 28.04 4.90
CA CYS A 206 7.55 27.75 6.28
C CYS A 206 8.75 27.31 7.13
N TYR A 207 9.59 26.42 6.59
CA TYR A 207 10.81 25.99 7.27
C TYR A 207 11.73 27.16 7.62
N LEU A 208 11.96 28.06 6.66
CA LEU A 208 12.90 29.18 6.82
C LEU A 208 12.38 30.28 7.75
N VAL A 209 11.07 30.54 7.74
CA VAL A 209 10.46 31.67 8.47
C VAL A 209 10.06 31.29 9.89
N SER A 210 9.54 30.08 10.09
CA SER A 210 9.04 29.64 11.40
C SER A 210 10.13 29.53 12.45
N ALA A 211 9.76 29.87 13.69
CA ALA A 211 10.64 29.75 14.84
C ALA A 211 11.06 28.28 15.04
N PRO A 212 12.32 28.00 15.47
CA PRO A 212 12.81 26.64 15.58
C PRO A 212 11.93 25.67 16.38
N TRP A 213 11.25 26.15 17.44
CA TRP A 213 10.41 25.33 18.31
C TRP A 213 8.97 25.09 17.80
N GLU A 214 8.51 25.89 16.83
CA GLU A 214 7.17 25.78 16.21
C GLU A 214 7.22 25.16 14.81
N ARG A 215 8.41 25.13 14.18
CA ARG A 215 8.62 24.76 12.78
C ARG A 215 7.98 23.43 12.37
N ALA A 216 8.10 22.39 13.19
CA ALA A 216 7.52 21.07 12.89
C ALA A 216 5.99 21.10 12.88
N GLU A 217 5.38 21.82 13.82
CA GLU A 217 3.92 21.92 13.94
C GLU A 217 3.35 22.81 12.83
N GLU A 218 4.01 23.91 12.49
CA GLU A 218 3.61 24.78 11.38
C GLU A 218 3.70 24.09 10.02
N ILE A 219 4.76 23.32 9.76
CA ILE A 219 4.86 22.52 8.53
C ILE A 219 3.74 21.49 8.46
N LEU A 220 3.41 20.82 9.57
CA LEU A 220 2.29 19.86 9.59
C LEU A 220 0.94 20.52 9.36
N ARG A 221 0.71 21.70 9.96
CA ARG A 221 -0.49 22.49 9.71
C ARG A 221 -0.61 22.81 8.22
N LEU A 222 0.48 23.28 7.61
CA LEU A 222 0.50 23.66 6.19
C LEU A 222 0.28 22.45 5.26
N ILE A 223 0.89 21.30 5.56
CA ILE A 223 0.63 20.03 4.85
C ILE A 223 -0.84 19.63 4.96
N GLY A 224 -1.44 19.78 6.14
CA GLY A 224 -2.84 19.47 6.38
C GLY A 224 -3.78 20.39 5.59
N ASN A 225 -3.55 21.70 5.65
CA ASN A 225 -4.32 22.71 4.93
C ASN A 225 -4.26 22.52 3.41
N LEU A 226 -3.08 22.21 2.88
CA LEU A 226 -2.86 21.98 1.44
C LEU A 226 -3.22 20.55 0.98
N HIS A 227 -3.63 19.68 1.90
CA HIS A 227 -3.81 18.25 1.66
C HIS A 227 -2.64 17.60 0.91
N TYR A 228 -1.38 17.96 1.25
CA TYR A 228 -0.20 17.53 0.49
C TYR A 228 0.18 16.06 0.74
N GLN A 229 -0.52 15.14 0.07
CA GLN A 229 -0.54 13.71 0.40
C GLN A 229 0.81 12.96 0.33
N PHE A 230 1.72 13.39 -0.54
CA PHE A 230 2.96 12.67 -0.86
C PHE A 230 4.24 13.41 -0.48
N PHE A 231 4.15 14.32 0.50
CA PHE A 231 5.30 15.06 1.02
C PHE A 231 6.47 14.13 1.42
N LYS A 232 7.68 14.50 0.95
CA LYS A 232 8.95 13.94 1.40
C LYS A 232 9.86 15.05 1.89
N LEU A 233 10.47 14.84 3.05
CA LEU A 233 11.41 15.78 3.64
C LEU A 233 12.65 15.96 2.76
N GLU A 234 13.02 14.94 1.97
CA GLU A 234 14.12 15.03 1.01
C GLU A 234 13.89 16.13 -0.05
N GLU A 235 12.65 16.35 -0.48
CA GLU A 235 12.33 17.35 -1.51
C GLU A 235 12.69 18.76 -1.05
N ILE A 236 12.38 19.11 0.21
CA ILE A 236 12.69 20.43 0.74
C ILE A 236 14.18 20.61 1.03
N MET A 237 14.90 19.52 1.34
CA MET A 237 16.36 19.54 1.47
C MET A 237 17.04 19.93 0.16
N GLN A 238 16.44 19.58 -0.99
CA GLN A 238 17.01 19.83 -2.32
C GLN A 238 16.69 21.22 -2.90
N MET A 239 15.75 21.98 -2.32
CA MET A 239 15.31 23.27 -2.86
C MET A 239 16.22 24.47 -2.52
N GLY A 240 17.06 24.31 -1.49
CA GLY A 240 17.99 25.32 -1.01
C GLY A 240 19.34 25.33 -1.74
N ASN A 241 20.09 26.42 -1.57
CA ASN A 241 21.47 26.53 -2.08
C ASN A 241 22.53 26.01 -1.08
N GLY A 242 22.10 25.40 0.03
CA GLY A 242 22.92 24.90 1.12
C GLY A 242 22.08 24.14 2.13
N ASP A 243 22.72 23.64 3.19
CA ASP A 243 22.07 22.84 4.23
C ASP A 243 20.95 23.61 4.93
N LEU A 244 19.86 22.91 5.26
CA LEU A 244 18.75 23.48 6.01
C LEU A 244 19.21 23.95 7.40
N PRO A 245 18.90 25.19 7.83
CA PRO A 245 19.27 25.69 9.15
C PRO A 245 18.71 24.81 10.27
N ASP A 246 19.54 24.48 11.26
CA ASP A 246 19.17 23.68 12.44
C ASP A 246 18.49 22.32 12.12
N PHE A 247 18.79 21.74 10.95
CA PHE A 247 18.10 20.54 10.46
C PHE A 247 18.11 19.38 11.45
N ASN A 248 19.23 19.12 12.13
CA ASN A 248 19.29 18.04 13.11
C ASN A 248 18.35 18.24 14.30
N ALA A 249 18.18 19.49 14.77
CA ALA A 249 17.24 19.79 15.84
C ALA A 249 15.80 19.69 15.33
N PHE A 250 15.52 20.23 14.14
CA PHE A 250 14.23 20.10 13.48
C PHE A 250 13.85 18.63 13.27
N LEU A 251 14.76 17.77 12.80
CA LEU A 251 14.48 16.36 12.53
C LEU A 251 14.01 15.64 13.79
N GLN A 252 14.62 15.94 14.95
CA GLN A 252 14.20 15.38 16.24
C GLN A 252 12.79 15.84 16.63
N ASP A 253 12.49 17.13 16.46
CA ASP A 253 11.14 17.66 16.72
C ASP A 253 10.10 17.12 15.74
N TRP A 254 10.47 16.99 14.47
CA TRP A 254 9.65 16.40 13.41
C TRP A 254 9.26 14.97 13.76
N ILE A 255 10.24 14.13 14.11
CA ILE A 255 10.00 12.75 14.57
C ILE A 255 9.09 12.72 15.79
N ARG A 256 9.33 13.61 16.77
CA ARG A 256 8.54 13.69 18.00
C ARG A 256 7.07 13.97 17.69
N VAL A 257 6.78 14.98 16.85
CA VAL A 257 5.41 15.35 16.51
C VAL A 257 4.75 14.25 15.68
N LEU A 258 5.46 13.69 14.70
CA LEU A 258 4.93 12.61 13.86
C LEU A 258 4.61 11.33 14.64
N SER A 259 5.46 10.97 15.60
CA SER A 259 5.27 9.79 16.45
C SER A 259 3.99 9.87 17.29
N ALA A 260 3.56 11.08 17.63
CA ALA A 260 2.34 11.33 18.40
C ALA A 260 1.07 11.44 17.53
N GLY A 261 1.22 11.59 16.21
CA GLY A 261 0.11 11.74 15.28
C GLY A 261 -0.59 10.43 14.90
N PRO A 262 -1.76 10.51 14.23
CA PRO A 262 -2.51 9.36 13.74
C PRO A 262 -1.76 8.64 12.59
N GLY A 263 -2.01 7.35 12.37
CA GLY A 263 -1.38 6.58 11.29
C GLY A 263 -1.66 7.10 9.86
N GLY A 264 -1.13 6.41 8.84
CA GLY A 264 -1.33 6.80 7.44
C GLY A 264 -0.26 7.77 6.93
N GLN A 265 -0.62 9.04 6.67
CA GLN A 265 0.33 10.03 6.16
C GLN A 265 1.48 10.29 7.15
N TYR A 266 1.19 10.39 8.45
CA TYR A 266 2.22 10.58 9.48
C TYR A 266 3.19 9.40 9.53
N GLU A 267 2.72 8.17 9.35
CA GLU A 267 3.58 6.99 9.33
C GLU A 267 4.55 7.05 8.14
N ARG A 268 4.08 7.46 6.95
CA ARG A 268 4.94 7.64 5.77
C ARG A 268 5.99 8.73 6.00
N MET A 269 5.59 9.88 6.52
CA MET A 269 6.52 10.97 6.83
C MET A 269 7.51 10.59 7.95
N LEU A 270 7.08 9.78 8.92
CA LEU A 270 7.93 9.29 10.00
C LEU A 270 8.97 8.31 9.47
N GLN A 271 8.58 7.42 8.56
CA GLN A 271 9.51 6.51 7.87
C GLN A 271 10.55 7.29 7.07
N ASP A 272 10.13 8.32 6.33
CA ASP A 272 11.03 9.19 5.58
C ASP A 272 12.03 9.88 6.52
N ALA A 273 11.55 10.47 7.62
CA ALA A 273 12.40 11.11 8.63
C ALA A 273 13.40 10.13 9.28
N LEU A 274 12.97 8.90 9.58
CA LEU A 274 13.82 7.88 10.18
C LEU A 274 14.88 7.35 9.22
N SER A 275 14.61 7.33 7.90
CA SER A 275 15.62 6.96 6.90
C SER A 275 16.81 7.93 6.86
N MET A 276 16.61 9.16 7.36
CA MET A 276 17.64 10.19 7.47
C MET A 276 18.49 10.03 8.74
N ILE A 277 18.08 9.18 9.69
CA ILE A 277 18.88 8.84 10.87
C ILE A 277 19.86 7.73 10.49
N GLN A 278 21.16 7.99 10.59
CA GLN A 278 22.22 7.01 10.32
C GLN A 278 22.45 5.99 11.46
N ASP A 279 21.56 5.94 12.45
CA ASP A 279 21.65 5.08 13.64
C ASP A 279 20.37 4.25 13.83
N GLU A 280 20.47 2.97 13.48
CA GLU A 280 19.39 1.98 13.61
C GLU A 280 18.90 1.82 15.06
N LYS A 281 19.75 2.07 16.07
CA LYS A 281 19.34 1.99 17.47
C LYS A 281 18.42 3.15 17.85
N SER A 282 18.70 4.35 17.36
CA SER A 282 17.83 5.51 17.54
C SER A 282 16.48 5.30 16.84
N ALA A 283 16.48 4.79 15.60
CA ALA A 283 15.25 4.47 14.89
C ALA A 283 14.41 3.42 15.64
N LEU A 284 15.06 2.40 16.20
CA LEU A 284 14.39 1.39 17.02
C LEU A 284 13.76 1.96 18.29
N GLU A 285 14.42 2.91 18.97
CA GLU A 285 13.85 3.55 20.16
C GLU A 285 12.60 4.37 19.83
N VAL A 286 12.58 5.08 18.69
CA VAL A 286 11.39 5.79 18.21
C VAL A 286 10.25 4.82 17.92
N ALA A 287 10.52 3.71 17.22
CA ALA A 287 9.52 2.68 16.92
C ALA A 287 8.93 2.04 18.19
N LYS A 288 9.75 1.84 19.22
CA LYS A 288 9.27 1.35 20.53
C LYS A 288 8.36 2.34 21.23
N GLN A 289 8.69 3.63 21.19
CA GLN A 289 7.90 4.68 21.85
C GLN A 289 6.57 4.94 21.14
N SER A 290 6.53 4.75 19.82
CA SER A 290 5.35 4.94 18.97
C SER A 290 4.57 3.66 18.69
N ILE A 291 4.82 2.56 19.42
CA ILE A 291 4.27 1.24 19.07
C ILE A 291 2.72 1.20 19.05
N GLN A 292 2.06 2.02 19.86
CA GLN A 292 0.60 2.08 19.93
C GLN A 292 -0.02 2.87 18.77
N THR A 293 0.71 3.81 18.18
CA THR A 293 0.24 4.68 17.08
C THR A 293 0.72 4.18 15.72
N HIS A 294 1.97 3.72 15.63
CA HIS A 294 2.65 3.34 14.38
C HIS A 294 3.32 1.95 14.46
N PRO A 295 2.58 0.86 14.71
CA PRO A 295 3.16 -0.47 14.85
C PRO A 295 3.86 -1.01 13.60
N ALA A 296 3.49 -0.54 12.40
CA ALA A 296 4.12 -0.98 11.15
C ALA A 296 5.57 -0.48 11.01
N LEU A 297 5.93 0.58 11.74
CA LEU A 297 7.31 1.04 11.78
C LEU A 297 8.23 0.00 12.41
N LEU A 298 7.85 -0.57 13.55
CA LEU A 298 8.63 -1.63 14.19
C LEU A 298 8.69 -2.88 13.31
N GLU A 299 7.56 -3.26 12.71
CA GLU A 299 7.49 -4.40 11.77
C GLU A 299 8.50 -4.23 10.63
N LYS A 300 8.51 -3.07 9.97
CA LYS A 300 9.40 -2.76 8.86
C LYS A 300 10.87 -2.80 9.28
N LEU A 301 11.22 -2.12 10.38
CA LEU A 301 12.59 -2.10 10.90
C LEU A 301 13.10 -3.50 11.24
N MET A 302 12.26 -4.33 11.87
CA MET A 302 12.59 -5.73 12.19
C MET A 302 12.76 -6.58 10.93
N MET A 303 12.01 -6.31 9.86
CA MET A 303 12.14 -7.01 8.59
C MET A 303 13.44 -6.65 7.86
N GLU A 304 13.74 -5.34 7.74
CA GLU A 304 14.95 -4.85 7.06
C GLU A 304 16.23 -5.29 7.77
N ASN A 305 16.18 -5.45 9.09
CA ASN A 305 17.31 -5.83 9.93
C ASN A 305 17.34 -7.33 10.27
N LEU A 306 16.56 -8.17 9.60
CA LEU A 306 16.46 -9.58 9.99
C LEU A 306 17.76 -10.36 9.74
N ASP A 307 18.45 -10.02 8.65
CA ASP A 307 19.68 -10.68 8.20
C ASP A 307 20.95 -9.93 8.61
N THR A 308 20.83 -8.86 9.39
CA THR A 308 22.01 -8.15 9.91
C THR A 308 22.80 -9.03 10.87
N GLY A 309 24.12 -8.97 10.73
CA GLY A 309 25.07 -9.75 11.52
C GLY A 309 25.38 -9.17 12.90
N GLU A 310 24.86 -8.00 13.26
CA GLU A 310 25.17 -7.32 14.54
C GLU A 310 24.42 -7.99 15.71
N PRO A 311 25.13 -8.66 16.65
CA PRO A 311 24.46 -9.40 17.73
C PRO A 311 23.69 -8.50 18.72
N ASP A 312 24.20 -7.30 19.00
CA ASP A 312 23.60 -6.37 19.96
C ASP A 312 22.30 -5.74 19.43
N LEU A 313 22.28 -5.40 18.14
CA LEU A 313 21.07 -4.94 17.46
C LEU A 313 20.02 -6.06 17.41
N ARG A 314 20.44 -7.29 17.07
CA ARG A 314 19.57 -8.48 17.05
C ARG A 314 18.88 -8.71 18.41
N MET A 315 19.63 -8.60 19.50
CA MET A 315 19.09 -8.69 20.86
C MET A 315 18.13 -7.54 21.17
N SER A 316 18.44 -6.32 20.71
CA SER A 316 17.56 -5.15 20.88
C SER A 316 16.24 -5.32 20.11
N MET A 317 16.27 -5.85 18.88
CA MET A 317 15.09 -6.16 18.07
C MET A 317 14.21 -7.23 18.73
N LEU A 318 14.82 -8.30 19.27
CA LEU A 318 14.08 -9.31 20.04
C LEU A 318 13.33 -8.67 21.22
N LYS A 319 14.02 -7.85 22.02
CA LYS A 319 13.41 -7.17 23.18
C LYS A 319 12.33 -6.17 22.78
N ALA A 320 12.53 -5.45 21.68
CA ALA A 320 11.54 -4.53 21.14
C ALA A 320 10.27 -5.28 20.72
N GLY A 321 10.42 -6.38 19.97
CA GLY A 321 9.31 -7.26 19.60
C GLY A 321 8.58 -7.84 20.81
N GLN A 322 9.30 -8.33 21.82
CA GLN A 322 8.71 -8.81 23.07
C GLN A 322 7.87 -7.74 23.77
N SER A 323 8.41 -6.53 23.91
CA SER A 323 7.69 -5.40 24.50
C SER A 323 6.48 -4.98 23.67
N ALA A 324 6.58 -5.01 22.34
CA ALA A 324 5.46 -4.73 21.46
C ALA A 324 4.31 -5.74 21.64
N LEU A 325 4.61 -7.03 21.81
CA LEU A 325 3.59 -8.03 22.09
C LEU A 325 2.86 -7.79 23.43
N GLU A 326 3.51 -7.18 24.43
CA GLU A 326 2.88 -6.84 25.70
C GLU A 326 2.01 -5.58 25.62
N GLN A 327 2.37 -4.63 24.77
CA GLN A 327 1.69 -3.33 24.65
C GLN A 327 0.54 -3.33 23.63
N LEU A 328 0.67 -4.11 22.55
CA LEU A 328 -0.33 -4.17 21.49
C LEU A 328 -1.52 -5.05 21.89
N PRO A 329 -2.76 -4.66 21.54
CA PRO A 329 -3.94 -5.50 21.72
C PRO A 329 -3.78 -6.88 21.10
N SER A 330 -4.23 -7.93 21.78
CA SER A 330 -4.07 -9.30 21.28
C SER A 330 -4.92 -9.63 20.06
N ASN A 331 -5.80 -8.73 19.62
CA ASN A 331 -6.77 -8.94 18.55
C ASN A 331 -6.46 -8.10 17.29
N ILE A 332 -5.25 -7.58 17.11
CA ILE A 332 -4.86 -6.85 15.89
C ILE A 332 -3.86 -7.64 15.04
N ILE A 333 -4.06 -7.67 13.73
CA ILE A 333 -3.33 -8.53 12.80
C ILE A 333 -1.84 -8.18 12.76
N ILE A 334 -1.48 -6.90 12.84
CA ILE A 334 -0.08 -6.47 12.80
C ILE A 334 0.77 -7.06 13.94
N ARG A 335 0.14 -7.29 15.11
CA ARG A 335 0.80 -7.97 16.24
C ARG A 335 1.20 -9.40 15.89
N SER A 336 0.47 -10.08 14.99
CA SER A 336 0.85 -11.41 14.49
C SER A 336 2.15 -11.37 13.70
N ARG A 337 2.30 -10.40 12.80
CA ARG A 337 3.51 -10.25 11.96
C ARG A 337 4.72 -9.88 12.81
N ILE A 338 4.56 -8.96 13.76
CA ILE A 338 5.58 -8.64 14.77
C ILE A 338 5.94 -9.88 15.59
N ALA A 339 4.97 -10.70 15.99
CA ALA A 339 5.25 -11.95 16.71
C ALA A 339 6.10 -12.91 15.87
N LEU A 340 5.80 -13.09 14.58
CA LEU A 340 6.58 -13.94 13.69
C LEU A 340 8.00 -13.41 13.45
N LEU A 341 8.19 -12.10 13.32
CA LEU A 341 9.52 -11.49 13.25
C LEU A 341 10.28 -11.69 14.57
N THR A 342 9.63 -11.46 15.70
CA THR A 342 10.19 -11.71 17.05
C THR A 342 10.62 -13.17 17.20
N ALA A 343 9.82 -14.11 16.69
CA ALA A 343 10.15 -15.52 16.68
C ALA A 343 11.40 -15.82 15.82
N SER A 344 11.53 -15.20 14.65
CA SER A 344 12.71 -15.31 13.78
C SER A 344 13.99 -14.78 14.45
N TYR A 345 13.88 -13.68 15.20
CA TYR A 345 14.98 -13.15 16.01
C TYR A 345 15.36 -14.09 17.16
N ALA A 346 14.36 -14.66 17.85
CA ALA A 346 14.58 -15.63 18.92
C ALA A 346 15.31 -16.89 18.42
N VAL A 347 14.92 -17.40 17.24
CA VAL A 347 15.60 -18.51 16.55
C VAL A 347 17.08 -18.19 16.29
N ARG A 348 17.36 -17.01 15.72
CA ARG A 348 18.74 -16.55 15.42
C ARG A 348 19.60 -16.29 16.67
N LEU A 349 18.99 -16.33 17.85
CA LEU A 349 19.62 -16.19 19.16
C LEU A 349 19.54 -17.51 19.97
N ASP A 350 19.26 -18.64 19.30
CA ASP A 350 19.13 -19.98 19.88
C ASP A 350 18.10 -20.09 21.01
N ASN A 351 17.11 -19.18 21.04
CA ASN A 351 16.06 -19.14 22.04
C ASN A 351 14.77 -19.78 21.50
N THR A 352 14.74 -21.12 21.42
CA THR A 352 13.58 -21.85 20.90
C THR A 352 12.31 -21.61 21.72
N GLU A 353 12.41 -21.54 23.05
CA GLU A 353 11.24 -21.36 23.90
C GLU A 353 10.51 -20.04 23.60
N GLU A 354 11.28 -18.98 23.39
CA GLU A 354 10.72 -17.68 23.04
C GLU A 354 10.14 -17.65 21.62
N SER A 355 10.78 -18.33 20.66
CA SER A 355 10.23 -18.50 19.31
C SER A 355 8.86 -19.16 19.36
N GLU A 356 8.72 -20.29 20.05
CA GLU A 356 7.44 -21.01 20.17
C GLU A 356 6.38 -20.20 20.92
N ARG A 357 6.77 -19.44 21.96
CA ARG A 357 5.88 -18.48 22.64
C ARG A 357 5.35 -17.45 21.64
N CYS A 358 6.21 -16.91 20.79
CA CYS A 358 5.83 -15.95 19.76
C CYS A 358 4.93 -16.57 18.67
N LEU A 359 5.10 -17.85 18.32
CA LEU A 359 4.18 -18.54 17.41
C LEU A 359 2.77 -18.63 17.98
N LEU A 360 2.62 -18.87 19.30
CA LEU A 360 1.33 -18.84 19.98
C LEU A 360 0.72 -17.43 19.95
N GLU A 361 1.52 -16.39 20.17
CA GLU A 361 1.07 -15.00 20.08
C GLU A 361 0.68 -14.57 18.66
N ALA A 362 1.34 -15.13 17.64
CA ALA A 362 0.93 -14.95 16.25
C ALA A 362 -0.45 -15.55 16.00
N PHE A 363 -0.70 -16.77 16.47
CA PHE A 363 -2.02 -17.41 16.37
C PHE A 363 -3.11 -16.66 17.16
N ARG A 364 -2.77 -16.11 18.33
CA ARG A 364 -3.68 -15.27 19.13
C ARG A 364 -4.08 -13.99 18.37
N SER A 365 -3.11 -13.35 17.73
CA SER A 365 -3.27 -12.07 17.03
C SER A 365 -3.85 -12.22 15.63
N GLN A 366 -3.74 -13.39 15.03
CA GLN A 366 -4.34 -13.72 13.75
C GLN A 366 -4.66 -15.22 13.73
N THR A 367 -5.93 -15.54 13.97
CA THR A 367 -6.38 -16.91 14.19
C THR A 367 -6.69 -17.59 12.86
N THR A 368 -5.64 -18.04 12.18
CA THR A 368 -5.71 -18.74 10.89
C THR A 368 -5.30 -20.20 11.01
N THR A 369 -5.74 -21.01 10.04
CA THR A 369 -5.30 -22.40 9.91
C THR A 369 -3.79 -22.47 9.74
N LEU A 370 -3.19 -21.56 8.97
CA LEU A 370 -1.75 -21.54 8.76
C LEU A 370 -0.97 -21.36 10.07
N ASN A 371 -1.37 -20.40 10.90
CA ASN A 371 -0.76 -20.17 12.21
C ASN A 371 -0.99 -21.36 13.15
N TYR A 372 -2.17 -21.99 13.08
CA TYR A 372 -2.46 -23.21 13.84
C TYR A 372 -1.55 -24.38 13.42
N LEU A 373 -1.40 -24.61 12.11
CA LEU A 373 -0.51 -25.66 11.58
C LEU A 373 0.94 -25.40 11.99
N ARG A 374 1.40 -24.15 11.90
CA ARG A 374 2.75 -23.74 12.33
C ARG A 374 2.99 -24.12 13.79
N LEU A 375 2.05 -23.75 14.67
CA LEU A 375 2.13 -24.06 16.10
C LEU A 375 2.08 -25.56 16.37
N ARG A 376 1.23 -26.31 15.65
CA ARG A 376 1.08 -27.76 15.85
C ARG A 376 2.29 -28.58 15.40
N PHE A 377 2.86 -28.27 14.24
CA PHE A 377 3.84 -29.13 13.59
C PHE A 377 5.28 -28.63 13.69
N LEU A 378 5.51 -27.35 13.99
CA LEU A 378 6.86 -26.77 14.07
C LEU A 378 7.30 -26.43 15.50
N THR A 379 6.45 -26.65 16.50
CA THR A 379 6.88 -26.63 17.92
C THR A 379 7.47 -27.97 18.33
N LYS A 380 8.40 -27.97 19.28
CA LYS A 380 9.03 -29.20 19.81
C LYS A 380 8.06 -30.06 20.61
N ASP A 381 7.12 -29.42 21.30
CA ASP A 381 6.12 -30.08 22.15
C ASP A 381 4.75 -29.42 21.95
N TRP A 382 3.97 -29.95 21.01
CA TRP A 382 2.62 -29.47 20.73
C TRP A 382 1.70 -29.53 21.96
N GLU A 383 1.85 -30.53 22.82
CA GLU A 383 0.97 -30.69 23.99
C GLU A 383 1.13 -29.54 24.99
N LYS A 384 2.31 -28.89 25.04
CA LYS A 384 2.54 -27.66 25.81
C LYS A 384 1.63 -26.51 25.37
N TYR A 385 1.33 -26.40 24.07
CA TYR A 385 0.59 -25.27 23.49
C TYR A 385 -0.87 -25.60 23.14
N ARG A 386 -1.20 -26.88 22.98
CA ARG A 386 -2.50 -27.36 22.53
C ARG A 386 -3.67 -26.77 23.31
N ALA A 387 -3.61 -26.78 24.64
CA ALA A 387 -4.69 -26.26 25.49
C ALA A 387 -4.91 -24.75 25.29
N LYS A 388 -3.84 -23.97 25.17
CA LYS A 388 -3.92 -22.51 24.93
C LYS A 388 -4.41 -22.19 23.53
N ALA A 389 -3.98 -22.94 22.52
CA ALA A 389 -4.46 -22.79 21.15
C ALA A 389 -5.97 -23.08 21.06
N LEU A 390 -6.45 -24.10 21.78
CA LEU A 390 -7.87 -24.40 21.88
C LEU A 390 -8.66 -23.28 22.56
N GLU A 391 -8.17 -22.77 23.68
CA GLU A 391 -8.80 -21.65 24.40
C GLU A 391 -8.98 -20.42 23.49
N ILE A 392 -7.91 -20.00 22.81
CA ILE A 392 -7.94 -18.90 21.84
C ILE A 392 -9.00 -19.15 20.76
N PHE A 393 -9.00 -20.35 20.18
CA PHE A 393 -9.93 -20.70 19.10
C PHE A 393 -11.39 -20.72 19.57
N GLU A 394 -11.66 -21.24 20.76
CA GLU A 394 -13.00 -21.28 21.35
C GLU A 394 -13.53 -19.89 21.72
N GLU A 395 -12.66 -18.99 22.17
CA GLU A 395 -13.01 -17.58 22.39
C GLU A 395 -13.43 -16.90 21.09
N MET A 396 -12.64 -17.11 20.01
CA MET A 396 -12.96 -16.58 18.69
C MET A 396 -14.30 -17.13 18.17
N ILE A 397 -14.56 -18.44 18.32
CA ILE A 397 -15.84 -19.03 17.91
C ILE A 397 -17.02 -18.42 18.70
N ARG A 398 -16.87 -18.24 20.01
CA ARG A 398 -17.92 -17.64 20.86
C ARG A 398 -18.24 -16.20 20.46
N GLY A 399 -17.27 -15.48 19.90
CA GLY A 399 -17.42 -14.13 19.38
C GLY A 399 -18.10 -14.04 18.01
N ILE A 400 -18.25 -15.15 17.27
CA ILE A 400 -18.93 -15.16 15.98
C ILE A 400 -20.43 -14.91 16.22
N PRO A 401 -21.01 -13.80 15.71
CA PRO A 401 -22.45 -13.59 15.76
C PRO A 401 -23.15 -14.77 15.06
N ASP A 402 -24.38 -15.13 15.45
CA ASP A 402 -25.17 -16.24 14.87
C ASP A 402 -25.66 -15.95 13.42
N ARG A 403 -24.76 -15.46 12.56
CA ARG A 403 -24.95 -15.12 11.16
C ARG A 403 -24.67 -16.36 10.33
N LYS A 404 -25.73 -17.11 10.04
CA LYS A 404 -25.73 -18.14 8.99
C LYS A 404 -25.79 -17.44 7.62
N GLY A 405 -24.75 -17.53 6.79
CA GLY A 405 -24.80 -16.99 5.42
C GLY A 405 -23.46 -16.61 4.78
N SER A 406 -23.51 -15.98 3.60
CA SER A 406 -22.34 -15.59 2.77
C SER A 406 -21.39 -14.60 3.45
N GLY A 407 -21.88 -13.76 4.36
CA GLY A 407 -21.05 -12.82 5.13
C GLY A 407 -20.10 -13.47 6.14
N PHE A 408 -20.23 -14.78 6.41
CA PHE A 408 -19.25 -15.53 7.21
C PHE A 408 -17.96 -15.85 6.42
N TYR A 409 -18.05 -15.80 5.09
CA TYR A 409 -16.94 -16.04 4.17
C TYR A 409 -16.50 -14.78 3.43
N SER A 410 -17.02 -13.60 3.80
CA SER A 410 -16.59 -12.34 3.22
C SER A 410 -15.20 -11.95 3.72
N TYR A 411 -14.43 -11.32 2.84
CA TYR A 411 -13.11 -10.79 3.18
C TYR A 411 -13.23 -9.67 4.21
N HIS A 412 -12.43 -9.73 5.28
CA HIS A 412 -12.32 -8.65 6.26
C HIS A 412 -11.03 -7.88 6.00
N SER A 413 -11.15 -6.61 5.60
CA SER A 413 -10.01 -5.73 5.31
C SER A 413 -9.57 -4.87 6.51
N GLY A 414 -10.23 -5.02 7.67
CA GLY A 414 -9.90 -4.24 8.86
C GLY A 414 -8.67 -4.78 9.62
N PRO A 415 -8.09 -3.97 10.52
CA PRO A 415 -6.88 -4.33 11.28
C PRO A 415 -7.13 -5.40 12.35
N ASP A 416 -8.38 -5.65 12.69
CA ASP A 416 -8.79 -6.59 13.73
C ASP A 416 -8.74 -8.04 13.26
N ASN A 417 -8.36 -8.93 14.16
CA ASN A 417 -8.42 -10.37 14.01
C ASN A 417 -9.88 -10.82 13.95
N VAL A 418 -10.31 -11.25 12.77
CA VAL A 418 -11.62 -11.85 12.55
C VAL A 418 -11.42 -13.27 12.05
N LEU A 419 -12.02 -14.24 12.76
CA LEU A 419 -11.93 -15.64 12.39
C LEU A 419 -12.72 -15.90 11.11
N GLY A 420 -12.00 -16.15 10.01
CA GLY A 420 -12.61 -16.47 8.71
C GLY A 420 -13.30 -17.83 8.69
N GLY A 421 -14.34 -17.96 7.86
CA GLY A 421 -15.13 -19.19 7.82
C GLY A 421 -14.36 -20.44 7.36
N ASN A 422 -13.40 -20.29 6.43
CA ASN A 422 -12.51 -21.39 6.03
C ASN A 422 -11.60 -21.80 7.19
N ASP A 423 -11.00 -20.82 7.88
CA ASP A 423 -10.11 -21.08 9.00
C ASP A 423 -10.81 -21.78 10.15
N CYS A 424 -12.02 -21.33 10.49
CA CYS A 424 -12.86 -21.99 11.48
C CYS A 424 -13.07 -23.48 11.16
N CYS A 425 -13.50 -23.77 9.92
CA CYS A 425 -13.80 -25.14 9.53
C CYS A 425 -12.54 -26.03 9.42
N CYS A 426 -11.43 -25.47 8.91
CA CYS A 426 -10.16 -26.19 8.82
C CYS A 426 -9.57 -26.48 10.20
N ILE A 427 -9.59 -25.53 11.13
CA ILE A 427 -9.12 -25.77 12.50
C ILE A 427 -10.00 -26.83 13.20
N LEU A 428 -11.33 -26.78 13.04
CA LEU A 428 -12.21 -27.85 13.54
C LEU A 428 -11.86 -29.22 12.96
N TYR A 429 -11.52 -29.29 11.68
CA TYR A 429 -11.06 -30.52 11.04
C TYR A 429 -9.77 -31.05 11.69
N PHE A 430 -8.75 -30.21 11.91
CA PHE A 430 -7.51 -30.64 12.57
C PHE A 430 -7.66 -30.97 14.06
N GLN A 431 -8.73 -30.48 14.69
CA GLN A 431 -9.13 -30.83 16.07
C GLN A 431 -10.01 -32.09 16.14
N GLU A 432 -10.23 -32.78 15.01
CA GLU A 432 -11.06 -33.99 14.92
C GLU A 432 -12.57 -33.74 15.18
N GLU A 433 -12.99 -32.48 15.18
CA GLU A 433 -14.38 -32.04 15.40
C GLU A 433 -15.18 -32.05 14.07
N PHE A 434 -15.20 -33.21 13.39
CA PHE A 434 -15.71 -33.33 12.02
C PHE A 434 -17.20 -32.96 11.88
N GLU A 435 -18.04 -33.33 12.84
CA GLU A 435 -19.47 -32.96 12.81
C GLU A 435 -19.67 -31.46 13.04
N LYS A 436 -18.92 -30.86 13.96
CA LYS A 436 -18.98 -29.40 14.18
C LYS A 436 -18.50 -28.64 12.96
N MET A 437 -17.45 -29.13 12.29
CA MET A 437 -17.00 -28.61 10.99
C MET A 437 -18.12 -28.68 9.95
N ARG A 438 -18.81 -29.82 9.86
CA ARG A 438 -19.94 -30.00 8.94
C ARG A 438 -21.07 -29.00 9.22
N GLU A 439 -21.45 -28.87 10.48
CA GLU A 439 -22.54 -27.99 10.92
C GLU A 439 -22.19 -26.51 10.74
N THR A 440 -20.91 -26.17 10.81
CA THR A 440 -20.42 -24.79 10.63
C THR A 440 -20.36 -24.41 9.16
N GLY A 441 -19.77 -25.25 8.30
CA GLY A 441 -19.44 -24.86 6.92
C GLY A 441 -20.07 -25.66 5.79
N MET A 442 -20.69 -26.80 6.09
CA MET A 442 -21.21 -27.74 5.07
C MET A 442 -22.74 -27.88 5.12
N THR A 443 -23.45 -26.74 5.22
CA THR A 443 -24.91 -26.68 5.45
C THR A 443 -25.71 -26.09 4.28
N THR A 444 -25.09 -25.91 3.11
CA THR A 444 -25.75 -25.25 1.98
C THR A 444 -26.91 -26.09 1.41
N GLU A 445 -28.10 -25.48 1.29
CA GLU A 445 -29.30 -26.10 0.73
C GLU A 445 -29.40 -26.00 -0.81
N ASN A 446 -28.63 -25.11 -1.43
CA ASN A 446 -28.62 -24.90 -2.88
C ASN A 446 -27.44 -25.59 -3.55
N VAL A 447 -27.71 -26.37 -4.61
CA VAL A 447 -26.65 -27.01 -5.42
C VAL A 447 -25.79 -25.97 -6.14
N LEU A 448 -26.41 -24.89 -6.61
CA LEU A 448 -25.74 -23.78 -7.28
C LEU A 448 -25.30 -22.77 -6.20
N GLY A 449 -24.01 -22.40 -6.20
CA GLY A 449 -23.47 -21.46 -5.21
C GLY A 449 -22.39 -22.01 -4.27
N TRP A 450 -21.97 -23.27 -4.42
CA TRP A 450 -20.92 -23.85 -3.56
C TRP A 450 -19.58 -23.10 -3.58
N SER A 451 -19.31 -22.28 -4.60
CA SER A 451 -18.03 -21.57 -4.74
C SER A 451 -17.78 -20.56 -3.61
N SER A 452 -18.84 -20.00 -3.02
CA SER A 452 -18.74 -19.06 -1.89
C SER A 452 -18.94 -19.75 -0.53
N THR A 453 -18.71 -21.06 -0.43
CA THR A 453 -19.00 -21.87 0.76
C THR A 453 -17.88 -22.87 1.02
N PHE A 454 -17.85 -23.44 2.23
CA PHE A 454 -16.87 -24.47 2.58
C PHE A 454 -17.18 -25.85 2.00
N MET A 455 -18.33 -26.08 1.35
CA MET A 455 -18.75 -27.41 0.85
C MET A 455 -17.66 -28.14 0.07
N LYS A 456 -17.06 -27.49 -0.94
CA LYS A 456 -16.04 -28.11 -1.80
C LYS A 456 -14.76 -28.44 -1.03
N LYS A 457 -14.37 -27.54 -0.13
CA LYS A 457 -13.17 -27.60 0.70
C LYS A 457 -13.31 -28.70 1.76
N GLY A 458 -14.47 -28.77 2.43
CA GLY A 458 -14.82 -29.83 3.38
C GLY A 458 -14.87 -31.22 2.77
N ILE A 459 -15.48 -31.38 1.58
CA ILE A 459 -15.47 -32.68 0.87
C ILE A 459 -14.04 -33.11 0.55
N ALA A 460 -13.19 -32.19 0.08
CA ALA A 460 -11.79 -32.48 -0.23
C ALA A 460 -11.00 -32.93 1.02
N LEU A 461 -11.14 -32.22 2.14
CA LEU A 461 -10.53 -32.58 3.42
C LEU A 461 -10.97 -33.96 3.90
N MET A 462 -12.27 -34.25 3.88
CA MET A 462 -12.78 -35.55 4.32
C MET A 462 -12.35 -36.70 3.40
N LEU A 463 -12.27 -36.48 2.08
CA LEU A 463 -11.72 -37.49 1.14
C LEU A 463 -10.24 -37.79 1.45
N LEU A 464 -9.43 -36.76 1.76
CA LEU A 464 -8.03 -36.95 2.19
C LEU A 464 -7.94 -37.74 3.50
N LEU A 465 -8.82 -37.49 4.47
CA LEU A 465 -8.90 -38.27 5.70
C LEU A 465 -9.30 -39.74 5.43
N LEU A 466 -10.21 -39.99 4.50
CA LEU A 466 -10.74 -41.34 4.24
C LEU A 466 -9.81 -42.23 3.39
N HIS A 467 -8.90 -41.64 2.60
CA HIS A 467 -7.98 -42.34 1.70
C HIS A 467 -6.92 -43.18 2.44
N GLN A 468 -6.85 -44.49 2.24
CA GLN A 468 -5.89 -45.35 2.95
C GLN A 468 -4.60 -45.66 2.15
N GLY A 469 -4.44 -45.08 0.97
CA GLY A 469 -3.28 -45.29 0.11
C GLY A 469 -2.14 -44.32 0.40
N GLU A 470 -0.90 -44.75 0.11
CA GLU A 470 0.30 -43.91 0.19
C GLU A 470 0.36 -42.86 -0.93
N ASP A 471 -0.05 -43.26 -2.13
CA ASP A 471 0.02 -42.43 -3.33
C ASP A 471 -1.32 -41.77 -3.64
N TYR A 472 -1.24 -40.55 -4.19
CA TYR A 472 -2.41 -39.82 -4.68
C TYR A 472 -2.54 -39.97 -6.20
N GLY A 473 -3.69 -40.46 -6.63
CA GLY A 473 -4.11 -40.35 -8.02
C GLY A 473 -4.53 -38.92 -8.36
N LYS A 474 -4.88 -38.70 -9.62
CA LYS A 474 -5.26 -37.37 -10.12
C LYS A 474 -6.46 -36.76 -9.37
N GLY A 475 -7.40 -37.59 -8.90
CA GLY A 475 -8.53 -37.13 -8.10
C GLY A 475 -8.05 -36.60 -6.75
N MET A 476 -7.27 -37.41 -6.03
CA MET A 476 -6.72 -37.03 -4.72
C MET A 476 -5.76 -35.85 -4.79
N LEU A 477 -4.95 -35.68 -5.84
CA LEU A 477 -4.11 -34.49 -6.03
C LEU A 477 -4.94 -33.21 -6.19
N ALA A 478 -6.10 -33.31 -6.84
CA ALA A 478 -7.04 -32.20 -6.94
C ALA A 478 -7.74 -31.90 -5.61
N MET A 479 -7.92 -32.89 -4.74
CA MET A 479 -8.41 -32.68 -3.37
C MET A 479 -7.35 -32.04 -2.49
N LEU A 480 -6.09 -32.50 -2.60
CA LEU A 480 -4.94 -31.93 -1.91
C LEU A 480 -4.79 -30.43 -2.21
N SER A 481 -4.90 -30.05 -3.49
CA SER A 481 -4.81 -28.64 -3.90
C SER A 481 -5.93 -27.79 -3.29
N ARG A 482 -7.17 -28.29 -3.25
CA ARG A 482 -8.31 -27.61 -2.62
C ARG A 482 -8.18 -27.51 -1.10
N ALA A 483 -7.69 -28.56 -0.45
CA ALA A 483 -7.47 -28.57 0.99
C ALA A 483 -6.36 -27.59 1.40
N ARG A 484 -5.27 -27.52 0.62
CA ARG A 484 -4.20 -26.53 0.80
C ARG A 484 -4.73 -25.10 0.73
N GLU A 485 -5.46 -24.79 -0.34
CA GLU A 485 -6.11 -23.48 -0.54
C GLU A 485 -7.11 -23.16 0.58
N ALA A 486 -7.86 -24.16 1.07
CA ALA A 486 -8.76 -24.00 2.21
C ALA A 486 -8.03 -23.63 3.51
N CYS A 487 -6.82 -24.12 3.70
CA CYS A 487 -5.99 -23.84 4.86
C CYS A 487 -5.18 -22.55 4.72
N GLY A 488 -5.26 -21.85 3.56
CA GLY A 488 -4.38 -20.72 3.26
C GLY A 488 -2.90 -21.10 3.32
N PHE A 489 -2.56 -22.33 2.96
CA PHE A 489 -1.20 -22.85 3.14
C PHE A 489 -0.27 -22.34 2.04
N ASP A 490 0.68 -21.50 2.44
CA ASP A 490 1.82 -21.06 1.64
C ASP A 490 3.10 -21.53 2.35
N ILE A 491 4.03 -22.15 1.62
CA ILE A 491 5.23 -22.76 2.21
C ILE A 491 6.18 -21.74 2.84
N ARG A 492 6.32 -20.54 2.25
CA ARG A 492 7.23 -19.50 2.76
C ARG A 492 6.68 -18.91 4.05
N GLU A 493 5.40 -18.57 4.04
CA GLU A 493 4.70 -18.09 5.23
C GLU A 493 4.66 -19.17 6.31
N TYR A 494 4.44 -20.43 5.97
CA TYR A 494 4.41 -21.53 6.94
C TYR A 494 5.68 -21.62 7.80
N TYR A 495 6.87 -21.48 7.19
CA TYR A 495 8.15 -21.56 7.91
C TYR A 495 8.59 -20.25 8.59
N ARG A 496 7.94 -19.12 8.31
CA ARG A 496 8.26 -17.82 8.91
C ARG A 496 8.21 -17.89 10.44
N GLY A 497 9.23 -17.34 11.11
CA GLY A 497 9.32 -17.35 12.57
C GLY A 497 9.90 -18.61 13.19
N THR A 498 10.30 -19.60 12.38
CA THR A 498 10.76 -20.92 12.87
C THR A 498 12.24 -21.17 12.60
N ALA A 499 12.81 -22.16 13.29
CA ALA A 499 14.19 -22.60 13.08
C ALA A 499 14.38 -23.45 11.81
N VAL A 500 13.29 -23.76 11.12
CA VAL A 500 13.32 -24.51 9.87
C VAL A 500 13.37 -23.51 8.74
N GLU A 501 14.49 -23.45 8.02
CA GLU A 501 14.59 -22.65 6.81
C GLU A 501 13.69 -23.25 5.74
N ALA A 502 12.94 -22.39 5.04
CA ALA A 502 12.25 -22.81 3.83
C ALA A 502 13.31 -23.36 2.85
N PRO A 503 13.00 -24.41 2.06
CA PRO A 503 13.97 -24.96 1.11
C PRO A 503 14.56 -23.85 0.22
N GLU A 504 15.89 -23.86 0.01
CA GLU A 504 16.68 -22.83 -0.70
C GLU A 504 16.08 -22.35 -2.04
N ALA A 505 15.28 -23.20 -2.70
CA ALA A 505 14.54 -22.87 -3.91
C ALA A 505 13.53 -21.70 -3.75
N TYR A 506 13.09 -21.38 -2.52
CA TYR A 506 12.09 -20.35 -2.23
C TYR A 506 12.66 -19.02 -1.71
N LEU A 507 13.98 -18.90 -1.55
CA LEU A 507 14.64 -17.66 -1.12
C LEU A 507 14.98 -16.70 -2.28
N LYS A 508 14.74 -17.11 -3.55
CA LYS A 508 15.19 -16.39 -4.74
C LYS A 508 14.17 -15.46 -5.39
N ASP A 509 12.90 -15.52 -5.02
CA ASP A 509 11.95 -14.50 -5.47
C ASP A 509 11.80 -13.48 -4.36
N GLU A 510 12.37 -12.31 -4.61
CA GLU A 510 12.26 -11.11 -3.80
C GLU A 510 10.82 -10.88 -3.33
N ILE A 511 10.70 -10.29 -2.15
CA ILE A 511 9.48 -9.87 -1.49
C ILE A 511 8.66 -9.01 -2.48
N SER A 512 7.76 -9.63 -3.23
CA SER A 512 6.64 -8.96 -3.87
C SER A 512 5.45 -9.18 -2.95
N PHE A 513 5.03 -8.11 -2.29
CA PHE A 513 3.64 -8.03 -1.85
C PHE A 513 2.77 -8.25 -3.09
N ALA A 514 1.83 -9.18 -2.97
CA ALA A 514 1.04 -9.72 -4.06
C ALA A 514 0.46 -8.64 -4.99
N GLU A 515 1.07 -8.46 -6.15
CA GLU A 515 0.38 -8.09 -7.38
C GLU A 515 0.32 -9.35 -8.25
N GLU A 516 -0.91 -9.86 -8.40
CA GLU A 516 -1.40 -10.70 -9.49
C GLU A 516 -0.37 -11.64 -10.14
N ALA A 517 0.14 -12.61 -9.37
CA ALA A 517 0.72 -13.81 -9.95
C ALA A 517 -0.43 -14.74 -10.37
N ASP A 518 -0.46 -15.14 -11.66
CA ASP A 518 -1.40 -16.11 -12.22
C ASP A 518 -1.56 -17.34 -11.29
N ASP A 519 -2.80 -17.62 -10.90
CA ASP A 519 -3.25 -18.62 -9.90
C ASP A 519 -2.83 -20.09 -10.18
N ASP A 520 -2.14 -20.39 -11.28
CA ASP A 520 -2.17 -21.72 -11.90
C ASP A 520 -0.89 -22.59 -11.76
N GLU A 521 0.21 -22.11 -11.15
CA GLU A 521 1.42 -22.96 -10.97
C GLU A 521 1.95 -23.02 -9.54
N VAL A 522 1.12 -23.51 -8.61
CA VAL A 522 1.57 -23.95 -7.28
C VAL A 522 2.61 -25.06 -7.43
N SER A 523 3.80 -24.86 -6.84
CA SER A 523 4.93 -25.77 -6.95
C SER A 523 4.61 -27.19 -6.44
N ALA A 524 5.30 -28.19 -7.01
CA ALA A 524 5.17 -29.58 -6.59
C ALA A 524 5.63 -29.78 -5.13
N ASP A 525 6.60 -29.01 -4.67
CA ASP A 525 7.17 -29.14 -3.32
C ASP A 525 6.21 -28.61 -2.24
N GLU A 526 5.48 -27.53 -2.49
CA GLU A 526 4.48 -27.03 -1.53
C GLU A 526 3.37 -28.05 -1.29
N LYS A 527 2.89 -28.68 -2.37
CA LYS A 527 1.92 -29.79 -2.27
C LYS A 527 2.50 -30.99 -1.52
N ALA A 528 3.78 -31.28 -1.71
CA ALA A 528 4.46 -32.36 -1.00
C ALA A 528 4.53 -32.07 0.52
N VAL A 529 4.97 -30.88 0.93
CA VAL A 529 5.03 -30.47 2.35
C VAL A 529 3.64 -30.53 2.98
N PHE A 530 2.62 -29.94 2.35
CA PHE A 530 1.26 -30.00 2.87
C PHE A 530 0.71 -31.43 2.97
N SER A 531 1.01 -32.28 1.98
CA SER A 531 0.67 -33.70 2.02
C SER A 531 1.33 -34.41 3.20
N ASP A 532 2.61 -34.14 3.47
CA ASP A 532 3.34 -34.77 4.58
C ASP A 532 2.81 -34.34 5.95
N LEU A 533 2.39 -33.07 6.09
CA LEU A 533 1.69 -32.59 7.29
C LEU A 533 0.38 -33.36 7.51
N LEU A 534 -0.45 -33.48 6.47
CA LEU A 534 -1.71 -34.23 6.54
C LEU A 534 -1.49 -35.70 6.87
N LYS A 535 -0.50 -36.35 6.24
CA LYS A 535 -0.15 -37.75 6.51
C LYS A 535 0.35 -37.94 7.94
N THR A 536 1.11 -36.98 8.47
CA THR A 536 1.60 -37.00 9.85
C THR A 536 0.45 -36.88 10.83
N TRP A 537 -0.38 -35.86 10.68
CA TRP A 537 -1.59 -35.67 11.48
C TRP A 537 -2.50 -36.90 11.47
N LYS A 538 -2.75 -37.46 10.28
CA LYS A 538 -3.63 -38.60 10.09
C LYS A 538 -3.23 -39.86 10.86
N LYS A 539 -1.94 -40.03 11.19
CA LYS A 539 -1.46 -41.16 12.01
C LYS A 539 -1.98 -41.10 13.45
N GLU A 540 -2.35 -39.91 13.93
CA GLU A 540 -2.85 -39.64 15.28
C GLU A 540 -4.38 -39.70 15.36
N VAL A 541 -5.05 -39.48 14.23
CA VAL A 541 -6.52 -39.36 14.15
C VAL A 541 -7.21 -40.71 14.25
N HIS A 542 -8.24 -40.79 15.09
CA HIS A 542 -9.06 -41.98 15.26
C HIS A 542 -10.44 -41.79 14.66
N LEU A 543 -10.67 -42.31 13.44
CA LEU A 543 -11.99 -42.35 12.81
C LEU A 543 -12.55 -43.77 12.85
N SER A 544 -13.69 -43.96 13.51
CA SER A 544 -14.30 -45.29 13.62
C SER A 544 -14.77 -45.80 12.25
N GLY A 545 -14.86 -47.13 12.10
CA GLY A 545 -15.36 -47.74 10.85
C GLY A 545 -16.78 -47.30 10.50
N ASN A 546 -17.62 -47.06 11.52
CA ASN A 546 -18.99 -46.58 11.34
C ASN A 546 -19.00 -45.12 10.88
N ASP A 547 -18.19 -44.25 11.49
CA ASP A 547 -18.11 -42.84 11.10
C ASP A 547 -17.53 -42.70 9.69
N ALA A 548 -16.51 -43.50 9.36
CA ALA A 548 -15.95 -43.53 8.02
C ALA A 548 -17.00 -43.95 6.97
N ALA A 549 -17.86 -44.94 7.28
CA ALA A 549 -18.94 -45.36 6.39
C ALA A 549 -20.00 -44.25 6.24
N LEU A 550 -20.39 -43.60 7.33
CA LEU A 550 -21.35 -42.49 7.32
C LEU A 550 -20.85 -41.32 6.47
N TRP A 551 -19.57 -40.96 6.61
CA TRP A 551 -18.96 -39.90 5.80
C TRP A 551 -18.86 -40.29 4.33
N MET A 552 -18.54 -41.55 4.01
CA MET A 552 -18.54 -42.03 2.63
C MET A 552 -19.93 -41.92 1.98
N GLU A 553 -20.99 -42.27 2.70
CA GLU A 553 -22.38 -42.14 2.21
C GLU A 553 -22.76 -40.68 1.96
N ARG A 554 -22.46 -39.79 2.91
CA ARG A 554 -22.72 -38.35 2.75
C ARG A 554 -21.97 -37.75 1.56
N ILE A 555 -20.70 -38.13 1.39
CA ILE A 555 -19.87 -37.64 0.28
C ILE A 555 -20.40 -38.15 -1.07
N ASP A 556 -20.79 -39.42 -1.20
CA ASP A 556 -21.40 -39.93 -2.44
C ASP A 556 -22.65 -39.13 -2.79
N HIS A 557 -23.52 -38.90 -1.79
CA HIS A 557 -24.73 -38.11 -1.95
C HIS A 557 -24.43 -36.67 -2.39
N TRP A 558 -23.51 -35.97 -1.72
CA TRP A 558 -23.15 -34.60 -2.08
C TRP A 558 -22.50 -34.50 -3.47
N ILE A 559 -21.69 -35.47 -3.86
CA ILE A 559 -21.10 -35.53 -5.20
C ILE A 559 -22.20 -35.73 -6.25
N GLU A 560 -23.11 -36.69 -6.04
CA GLU A 560 -24.22 -36.94 -6.95
C GLU A 560 -25.10 -35.70 -7.10
N TRP A 561 -25.49 -35.10 -5.97
CA TRP A 561 -26.30 -33.89 -5.92
C TRP A 561 -25.64 -32.72 -6.66
N ARG A 562 -24.33 -32.52 -6.46
CA ARG A 562 -23.56 -31.48 -7.16
C ARG A 562 -23.47 -31.73 -8.66
N VAL A 563 -23.16 -32.96 -9.07
CA VAL A 563 -23.06 -33.34 -10.49
C VAL A 563 -24.41 -33.12 -11.16
N GLU A 564 -25.50 -33.60 -10.58
CA GLU A 564 -26.84 -33.43 -11.12
C GLU A 564 -27.20 -31.96 -11.31
N GLY A 565 -27.05 -31.12 -10.28
CA GLY A 565 -27.38 -29.70 -10.41
C GLY A 565 -26.53 -28.96 -11.43
N ILE A 566 -25.23 -29.25 -11.52
CA ILE A 566 -24.34 -28.66 -12.54
C ILE A 566 -24.71 -29.10 -13.96
N MET A 567 -25.08 -30.38 -14.14
CA MET A 567 -25.51 -30.91 -15.43
C MET A 567 -26.86 -30.36 -15.86
N ASN A 568 -27.82 -30.25 -14.94
CA ASN A 568 -29.15 -29.70 -15.18
C ASN A 568 -29.09 -28.20 -15.50
N ALA A 569 -28.23 -27.46 -14.81
CA ALA A 569 -28.04 -26.02 -15.03
C ALA A 569 -27.08 -25.68 -16.20
N ASN A 570 -26.54 -26.68 -16.91
CA ASN A 570 -25.61 -26.50 -18.04
C ASN A 570 -24.34 -25.68 -17.71
N LYS A 571 -23.85 -25.71 -16.47
CA LYS A 571 -22.70 -24.90 -16.04
C LYS A 571 -21.37 -25.59 -16.37
N ARG A 572 -20.95 -25.52 -17.65
CA ARG A 572 -19.79 -26.25 -18.19
C ARG A 572 -18.47 -25.98 -17.46
N ASN A 573 -18.27 -24.78 -16.93
CA ASN A 573 -17.06 -24.39 -16.21
C ASN A 573 -16.81 -25.22 -14.93
N TYR A 574 -17.82 -25.94 -14.42
CA TYR A 574 -17.69 -26.81 -13.23
C TYR A 574 -17.60 -28.30 -13.57
N TYR A 575 -17.47 -28.67 -14.85
CA TYR A 575 -17.36 -30.08 -15.24
C TYR A 575 -16.06 -30.72 -14.74
N GLY A 576 -14.93 -30.00 -14.81
CA GLY A 576 -13.65 -30.47 -14.27
C GLY A 576 -13.70 -30.67 -12.75
N GLU A 577 -14.34 -29.75 -12.02
CA GLU A 577 -14.59 -29.89 -10.59
C GLU A 577 -15.36 -31.19 -10.27
N CYS A 578 -16.49 -31.41 -10.95
CA CYS A 578 -17.30 -32.62 -10.79
C CYS A 578 -16.50 -33.90 -11.10
N ALA A 579 -15.76 -33.90 -12.20
CA ALA A 579 -14.92 -35.03 -12.60
C ALA A 579 -13.82 -35.34 -11.55
N SER A 580 -13.24 -34.29 -10.95
CA SER A 580 -12.21 -34.43 -9.92
C SER A 580 -12.75 -35.08 -8.63
N PHE A 581 -13.96 -34.70 -8.17
CA PHE A 581 -14.61 -35.32 -7.02
C PHE A 581 -14.97 -36.78 -7.27
N ILE A 582 -15.54 -37.07 -8.45
CA ILE A 582 -15.87 -38.45 -8.87
C ILE A 582 -14.61 -39.33 -8.85
N ALA A 583 -13.50 -38.81 -9.40
CA ALA A 583 -12.23 -39.50 -9.42
C ALA A 583 -11.70 -39.76 -8.01
N ALA A 584 -11.67 -38.73 -7.15
CA ALA A 584 -11.18 -38.81 -5.80
C ALA A 584 -11.98 -39.81 -4.95
N PHE A 585 -13.32 -39.77 -5.03
CA PHE A 585 -14.17 -40.72 -4.31
C PHE A 585 -13.93 -42.17 -4.74
N GLY A 586 -13.72 -42.39 -6.05
CA GLY A 586 -13.31 -43.69 -6.56
C GLY A 586 -11.94 -44.17 -6.09
N GLU A 587 -10.96 -43.26 -6.05
CA GLU A 587 -9.62 -43.54 -5.51
C GLU A 587 -9.67 -43.89 -4.01
N VAL A 588 -10.50 -43.19 -3.23
CA VAL A 588 -10.74 -43.51 -1.81
C VAL A 588 -11.35 -44.92 -1.67
N GLN A 589 -12.37 -45.27 -2.45
CA GLN A 589 -12.95 -46.63 -2.40
C GLN A 589 -11.94 -47.72 -2.77
N GLU A 590 -11.11 -47.50 -3.78
CA GLU A 590 -10.04 -48.43 -4.16
C GLU A 590 -9.02 -48.60 -3.03
N SER A 591 -8.60 -47.51 -2.39
CA SER A 591 -7.66 -47.54 -1.27
C SER A 591 -8.20 -48.32 -0.06
N ARG A 592 -9.52 -48.36 0.09
CA ARG A 592 -10.24 -49.08 1.16
C ARG A 592 -10.63 -50.50 0.76
N GLY A 593 -10.05 -51.01 -0.32
CA GLY A 593 -10.16 -52.42 -0.72
C GLY A 593 -11.29 -52.75 -1.69
N VAL A 594 -11.97 -51.76 -2.29
CA VAL A 594 -12.99 -51.99 -3.34
C VAL A 594 -12.32 -52.00 -4.72
N PRO A 595 -12.10 -53.18 -5.35
CA PRO A 595 -11.27 -53.23 -6.55
C PRO A 595 -11.95 -52.53 -7.74
N LYS A 596 -11.19 -51.70 -8.46
CA LYS A 596 -11.64 -50.98 -9.66
C LYS A 596 -12.80 -50.00 -9.42
N ALA A 597 -13.03 -49.57 -8.18
CA ALA A 597 -14.16 -48.68 -7.85
C ALA A 597 -14.14 -47.38 -8.67
N LYS A 598 -12.96 -46.78 -8.87
CA LYS A 598 -12.82 -45.55 -9.66
C LYS A 598 -13.34 -45.72 -11.08
N ALA A 599 -12.89 -46.78 -11.75
CA ALA A 599 -13.31 -47.06 -13.12
C ALA A 599 -14.82 -47.30 -13.22
N LEU A 600 -15.41 -48.02 -12.25
CA LEU A 600 -16.84 -48.32 -12.21
C LEU A 600 -17.69 -47.06 -11.98
N ILE A 601 -17.29 -46.19 -11.05
CA ILE A 601 -18.02 -44.95 -10.73
C ILE A 601 -17.92 -43.96 -11.89
N MET A 602 -16.74 -43.78 -12.48
CA MET A 602 -16.56 -42.94 -13.66
C MET A 602 -17.44 -43.41 -14.83
N GLU A 603 -17.53 -44.73 -15.05
CA GLU A 603 -18.39 -45.30 -16.09
C GLU A 603 -19.88 -45.08 -15.80
N ARG A 604 -20.31 -45.18 -14.52
CA ARG A 604 -21.68 -44.84 -14.10
C ARG A 604 -22.05 -43.41 -14.52
N TYR A 605 -21.20 -42.43 -14.19
CA TYR A 605 -21.42 -41.04 -14.55
C TYR A 605 -21.29 -40.78 -16.07
N ARG A 606 -20.35 -41.45 -16.76
CA ARG A 606 -20.24 -41.34 -18.22
C ARG A 606 -21.53 -41.84 -18.90
N ALA A 607 -22.07 -42.96 -18.45
CA ALA A 607 -23.30 -43.54 -19.01
C ALA A 607 -24.51 -42.65 -18.75
N ALA A 608 -24.67 -42.17 -17.51
CA ALA A 608 -25.76 -41.26 -17.12
C ALA A 608 -25.76 -39.96 -17.96
N TYR A 609 -24.57 -39.42 -18.25
CA TYR A 609 -24.40 -38.18 -19.02
C TYR A 609 -23.80 -38.42 -20.41
N SER A 610 -24.22 -39.49 -21.08
CA SER A 610 -23.65 -39.95 -22.37
C SER A 610 -23.62 -38.90 -23.48
N ARG A 611 -24.55 -37.95 -23.48
CA ARG A 611 -24.66 -36.85 -24.46
C ARG A 611 -23.75 -35.64 -24.15
N ARG A 612 -23.12 -35.57 -22.98
CA ARG A 612 -22.31 -34.44 -22.51
C ARG A 612 -20.83 -34.63 -22.84
N ARG A 613 -20.43 -34.41 -24.10
CA ARG A 613 -19.04 -34.66 -24.55
C ARG A 613 -17.98 -33.99 -23.66
N ALA A 614 -18.11 -32.70 -23.40
CA ALA A 614 -17.17 -31.93 -22.59
C ALA A 614 -16.97 -32.53 -21.18
N PHE A 615 -18.04 -32.96 -20.51
CA PHE A 615 -17.93 -33.61 -19.21
C PHE A 615 -17.18 -34.95 -19.27
N ARG A 616 -17.38 -35.74 -20.33
CA ARG A 616 -16.65 -36.99 -20.51
C ARG A 616 -15.16 -36.75 -20.78
N ASP A 617 -14.84 -35.66 -21.48
CA ASP A 617 -13.45 -35.27 -21.72
C ASP A 617 -12.76 -34.90 -20.39
N GLU A 618 -13.46 -34.20 -19.48
CA GLU A 618 -12.99 -33.97 -18.11
C GLU A 618 -12.76 -35.27 -17.33
N LEU A 619 -13.69 -36.23 -17.37
CA LEU A 619 -13.49 -37.55 -16.74
C LEU A 619 -12.22 -38.25 -17.25
N CYS A 620 -11.90 -38.11 -18.54
CA CYS A 620 -10.66 -38.63 -19.11
C CYS A 620 -9.40 -37.95 -18.55
N LEU A 621 -9.43 -36.63 -18.30
CA LEU A 621 -8.31 -35.92 -17.68
C LEU A 621 -7.97 -36.51 -16.31
N TYR A 622 -8.98 -36.95 -15.55
CA TYR A 622 -8.82 -37.58 -14.24
C TYR A 622 -8.62 -39.11 -14.26
N GLY A 623 -8.36 -39.71 -15.43
CA GLY A 623 -7.92 -41.11 -15.53
C GLY A 623 -8.96 -42.09 -16.06
N MET A 624 -10.09 -41.62 -16.60
CA MET A 624 -10.99 -42.49 -17.36
C MET A 624 -10.34 -42.89 -18.69
N LYS A 625 -10.27 -44.20 -18.97
CA LYS A 625 -9.76 -44.70 -20.26
C LYS A 625 -10.71 -44.30 -21.41
N LYS A 626 -10.16 -43.69 -22.46
CA LYS A 626 -10.90 -43.48 -23.71
C LYS A 626 -11.24 -44.85 -24.30
N GLN A 627 -12.50 -45.09 -24.64
CA GLN A 627 -12.85 -46.25 -25.45
C GLN A 627 -12.24 -46.05 -26.84
N ALA A 628 -11.43 -47.02 -27.29
CA ALA A 628 -11.04 -47.09 -28.70
C ALA A 628 -12.34 -47.26 -29.51
N HIS A 629 -12.52 -46.39 -30.51
CA HIS A 629 -13.68 -46.42 -31.41
C HIS A 629 -13.70 -47.68 -32.26
#